data_AF-A0A5U0QNF2-F1
#
_entry.id   AF-A0A5U0QNF2-F1
#
_cell.length_a   1.000
_cell.length_b   1.000
_cell.length_c   1.000
_cell.angle_alpha   90.00
_cell.angle_beta   90.00
_cell.angle_gamma   90.00
#
_symmetry.space_group_name_H-M   'P 1'
#
loop_
_entity.id
_entity.type
_entity.pdbx_description
1 polymer ?
#
loop_
_entity_poly.entity_id
_entity_poly.type
_entity_poly.pdbx_seq_one_letter_code
_entity_poly.pdbx_strand_id
1 'polypeptide(L)' 'MIKEHTIKPRRTPAQQAQRDEFLKAATLARNWINHIVRFAEQDNWSEVEFYVEYGRYNYKKLKSLLPTDRAKPQGE' A
#
# COMPACT_ATOMS: atom_id res chain seq x y z
N MET A 1 23.87 -11.90 -34.25
CA MET A 1 23.09 -10.71 -33.85
C MET A 1 22.06 -11.17 -32.83
N ILE A 2 22.29 -10.94 -31.54
CA ILE A 2 21.28 -11.21 -30.51
C ILE A 2 20.21 -10.14 -30.71
N LYS A 3 18.99 -10.53 -31.06
CA LYS A 3 17.85 -9.60 -31.06
C LYS A 3 17.70 -9.15 -29.60
N GLU A 4 18.02 -7.90 -29.32
CA GLU A 4 17.67 -7.26 -28.05
C GLU A 4 16.15 -7.41 -27.92
N HIS A 5 15.72 -8.38 -27.12
CA HIS A 5 14.34 -8.44 -26.67
C HIS A 5 14.18 -7.28 -25.70
N THR A 6 13.82 -6.11 -26.23
CA THR A 6 13.40 -4.98 -25.42
C THR A 6 12.14 -5.42 -24.70
N ILE A 7 12.29 -5.97 -23.49
CA ILE A 7 11.18 -6.32 -22.62
C ILE A 7 10.49 -5.00 -22.31
N LYS A 8 9.41 -4.69 -23.01
CA LYS A 8 8.61 -3.49 -22.73
C LYS A 8 8.05 -3.63 -21.31
N PRO A 9 8.38 -2.70 -20.40
CA PRO A 9 7.83 -2.74 -19.06
C PRO A 9 6.30 -2.69 -19.14
N ARG A 10 5.62 -3.53 -18.35
CA ARG A 10 4.15 -3.57 -18.27
C ARG A 10 3.57 -2.20 -17.85
N ARG A 11 4.30 -1.45 -17.04
CA ARG A 11 3.91 -0.16 -16.49
C ARG A 11 4.77 0.93 -17.10
N THR A 12 4.16 2.08 -17.38
CA THR A 12 4.93 3.31 -17.58
C THR A 12 5.66 3.68 -16.27
N PRO A 13 6.73 4.48 -16.31
CA PRO A 13 7.37 4.97 -15.09
C PRO A 13 6.40 5.63 -14.11
N ALA A 14 5.41 6.38 -14.62
CA ALA A 14 4.38 7.03 -13.80
C ALA A 14 3.46 6.00 -13.10
N GLN A 15 3.00 4.97 -13.83
CA GLN A 15 2.18 3.89 -13.25
C GLN A 15 2.95 3.07 -12.21
N GLN A 16 4.26 2.88 -12.41
CA GLN A 16 5.12 2.21 -11.44
C GLN A 16 5.28 3.06 -10.19
N ALA A 17 5.55 4.37 -10.33
CA ALA A 17 5.65 5.28 -9.20
C ALA A 17 4.37 5.36 -8.36
N GLN A 18 3.19 5.47 -8.99
CA GLN A 18 1.89 5.46 -8.28
C GLN A 18 1.68 4.16 -7.50
N ARG A 19 2.03 3.01 -8.12
CA ARG A 19 1.94 1.72 -7.45
C ARG A 19 2.87 1.65 -6.25
N ASP A 20 4.10 2.11 -6.39
CA ASP A 20 5.11 2.03 -5.32
C ASP A 20 4.76 2.94 -4.15
N GLU A 21 4.20 4.13 -4.41
CA GLU A 21 3.66 5.01 -3.38
C GLU A 21 2.49 4.36 -2.62
N PHE A 22 1.55 3.74 -3.35
CA PHE A 22 0.46 3.01 -2.72
C PHE A 22 0.96 1.85 -1.86
N LEU A 23 1.93 1.06 -2.34
CA LEU A 23 2.52 -0.05 -1.59
C LEU A 23 3.24 0.41 -0.33
N LYS A 24 3.95 1.54 -0.39
CA LYS A 24 4.58 2.15 0.78
C LYS A 24 3.52 2.51 1.82
N ALA A 25 2.42 3.15 1.41
CA ALA A 25 1.32 3.48 2.32
C ALA A 25 0.63 2.22 2.88
N ALA A 26 0.42 1.19 2.08
CA ALA A 26 -0.17 -0.08 2.52
C ALA A 26 0.72 -0.79 3.55
N THR A 27 2.04 -0.72 3.38
CA THR A 27 3.00 -1.29 4.34
C THR A 27 2.92 -0.57 5.69
N LEU A 28 2.80 0.76 5.68
CA LEU A 28 2.60 1.54 6.92
C LEU A 28 1.28 1.19 7.61
N ALA A 29 0.19 1.03 6.85
CA ALA A 29 -1.09 0.62 7.40
C ALA A 29 -1.05 -0.79 8.01
N ARG A 30 -0.33 -1.72 7.38
CA ARG A 30 -0.09 -3.06 7.96
C ARG A 30 0.65 -2.96 9.29
N ASN A 31 1.72 -2.16 9.37
CA ASN A 31 2.46 -1.97 10.62
C ASN A 31 1.58 -1.37 11.71
N TRP A 32 0.73 -0.40 11.36
CA TRP A 32 -0.26 0.18 12.27
C TRP A 32 -1.23 -0.89 12.83
N ILE A 33 -1.79 -1.75 11.98
CA ILE A 33 -2.65 -2.86 12.42
C ILE A 33 -1.88 -3.83 13.33
N ASN A 34 -0.63 -4.14 13.01
CA ASN A 34 0.20 -5.01 13.85
C ASN A 34 0.43 -4.42 15.24
N HIS A 35 0.56 -3.10 15.38
CA HIS A 35 0.64 -2.45 16.69
C HIS A 35 -0.65 -2.63 17.48
N ILE A 36 -1.81 -2.42 16.86
CA ILE A 36 -3.11 -2.65 17.50
C ILE A 36 -3.22 -4.08 18.03
N VAL A 37 -2.91 -5.07 17.18
CA VAL A 37 -2.96 -6.49 17.57
C VAL A 37 -2.03 -6.77 18.74
N ARG A 38 -0.77 -6.32 18.67
CA ARG A 38 0.21 -6.53 19.74
C ARG A 38 -0.24 -5.91 21.06
N PHE A 39 -0.82 -4.71 21.06
CA PHE A 39 -1.30 -4.08 22.29
C PHE A 39 -2.55 -4.77 22.85
N ALA A 40 -3.43 -5.26 21.98
CA ALA A 40 -4.57 -6.08 22.38
C ALA A 40 -4.14 -7.41 23.01
N GLU A 41 -3.13 -8.09 22.45
CA GLU A 41 -2.54 -9.31 23.03
C GLU A 41 -1.91 -9.09 24.43
N GLN A 42 -1.60 -7.85 24.77
CA GLN A 42 -1.01 -7.45 26.06
C GLN A 42 -2.05 -6.84 27.02
N ASP A 43 -3.34 -6.87 26.68
CA ASP A 43 -4.42 -6.19 27.43
C ASP A 43 -4.18 -4.69 27.64
N ASN A 44 -3.41 -4.03 26.75
CA ASN A 44 -3.12 -2.60 26.82
C ASN A 44 -4.17 -1.80 26.01
N TRP A 45 -5.36 -1.67 26.60
CA TRP A 45 -6.52 -1.08 25.93
C TRP A 45 -6.38 0.42 25.63
N SER A 46 -5.64 1.18 26.46
CA SER A 46 -5.41 2.61 26.21
C SER A 46 -4.60 2.85 24.92
N GLU A 47 -3.60 2.01 24.66
CA GLU A 47 -2.87 2.07 23.39
C GLU A 47 -3.74 1.63 22.21
N VAL A 48 -4.55 0.58 22.38
CA VAL A 48 -5.50 0.14 21.34
C VAL A 48 -6.44 1.28 20.95
N GLU A 49 -7.07 1.95 21.92
CA GLU A 49 -7.95 3.09 21.69
C GLU A 49 -7.22 4.21 20.95
N PHE A 50 -6.04 4.61 21.45
CA PHE A 50 -5.19 5.60 20.81
C PHE A 50 -4.96 5.26 19.33
N TYR A 51 -4.47 4.06 19.01
CA TYR A 51 -4.19 3.68 17.62
C TYR A 51 -5.44 3.56 16.76
N VAL A 52 -6.57 3.11 17.29
CA VAL A 52 -7.84 3.00 16.56
C VAL A 52 -8.38 4.37 16.14
N GLU A 53 -8.26 5.39 16.98
CA GLU A 53 -8.69 6.76 16.65
C GLU A 53 -7.97 7.32 15.41
N TYR A 54 -6.68 7.01 15.24
CA TYR A 54 -5.91 7.39 14.05
C TYR A 54 -6.28 6.61 12.78
N GLY A 55 -7.10 5.55 12.87
CA GLY A 55 -7.44 4.69 11.74
C GLY A 55 -8.14 5.41 10.59
N ARG A 56 -8.98 6.41 10.89
CA ARG A 56 -9.70 7.18 9.87
C ARG A 56 -8.74 7.96 8.96
N TYR A 57 -7.65 8.51 9.50
CA TYR A 57 -6.64 9.23 8.73
C TYR A 57 -5.90 8.27 7.78
N ASN A 58 -5.43 7.13 8.28
CA ASN A 58 -4.72 6.12 7.49
C ASN A 58 -5.59 5.57 6.36
N TYR A 59 -6.87 5.29 6.64
CA TYR A 59 -7.83 4.87 5.62
C TYR A 59 -8.01 5.92 4.52
N LYS A 60 -8.23 7.19 4.89
CA LYS A 60 -8.39 8.28 3.91
C LYS A 60 -7.15 8.44 3.03
N LYS A 61 -5.95 8.35 3.62
CA LYS A 61 -4.67 8.43 2.90
C LYS A 61 -4.47 7.27 1.93
N LEU A 62 -4.80 6.05 2.33
CA LEU A 62 -4.76 4.89 1.43
C LEU A 62 -5.71 5.05 0.25
N LYS A 63 -6.94 5.51 0.52
CA LYS A 63 -7.95 5.73 -0.52
C LYS A 63 -7.50 6.80 -1.53
N SER A 64 -6.86 7.88 -1.08
CA SER A 64 -6.36 8.92 -1.98
C SER A 64 -5.18 8.49 -2.85
N LEU A 65 -4.44 7.46 -2.44
CA LEU A 65 -3.28 6.93 -3.17
C LEU A 65 -3.64 5.77 -4.11
N LEU A 66 -4.92 5.41 -4.23
CA LEU A 66 -5.33 4.37 -5.17
C LEU A 66 -4.87 4.76 -6.59
N PRO A 67 -4.11 3.91 -7.29
CA PRO A 67 -3.70 4.20 -8.64
C PRO A 67 -4.93 4.44 -9.53
N THR A 68 -4.99 5.61 -10.17
CA THR A 68 -6.08 6.02 -11.06
C THR A 68 -5.77 5.68 -12.51
N ASP A 69 -4.49 5.66 -12.89
CA ASP A 69 -3.99 5.10 -14.14
C ASP A 69 -3.37 3.73 -13.86
N ARG A 70 -4.05 2.67 -14.30
CA ARG A 70 -3.64 1.29 -14.03
C ARG A 70 -3.18 0.64 -15.32
N ALA A 71 -2.03 -0.02 -15.27
CA ALA A 71 -1.63 -0.92 -16.35
C ALA A 71 -2.70 -1.98 -16.57
N LYS A 72 -3.01 -2.25 -17.83
CA LYS A 72 -3.97 -3.28 -18.22
C LYS A 72 -3.59 -4.63 -17.58
N PRO A 73 -4.59 -5.47 -17.24
CA PRO A 73 -4.35 -6.87 -16.93
C PRO A 73 -3.53 -7.51 -18.06
N GLN A 74 -2.65 -8.46 -17.72
CA GLN A 74 -2.04 -9.31 -18.73
C GLN A 74 -2.98 -10.51 -18.92
N GLY A 75 -3.45 -10.70 -20.15
CA GLY A 75 -4.38 -11.74 -20.60
C GLY A 75 -5.52 -11.10 -21.42
N GLU A 76 -5.77 -11.50 -22.66
CA GLU A 76 -5.32 -12.68 -23.45
C GLU A 76 -4.01 -12.50 -24.23
#